data_AF-A0A952LBZ8-F1
#
_entry.id   AF-A0A952LBZ8-F1
#
_cell.length_a   1.000
_cell.length_b   1.000
_cell.length_c   1.000
_cell.angle_alpha   90.00
_cell.angle_beta   90.00
_cell.angle_gamma   90.00
#
_symmetry.space_group_name_H-M   'P 1'
#
loop_
_entity.id
_entity.type
_entity.pdbx_description
1 polymer ?
#
loop_
_entity_poly.entity_id
_entity_poly.type
_entity_poly.pdbx_seq_one_letter_code
_entity_poly.pdbx_strand_id
1 'polypeptide(L)'
;IASPDGRLYSVGDGDPGLGTSGSGDALAGAIAGLAARGADPLQAAVWGTQLHASAGDALAGSVGRLGYLASEIVDRLTAELDALS
;
A
#
# COMPACT_ATOMS: atom_id res chain seq x y z
N ILE A 1 -11.68 -3.30 0.96
CA ILE A 1 -12.12 -1.90 1.08
C ILE A 1 -13.62 -1.83 0.82
N ALA A 2 -14.42 -1.39 1.80
CA ALA A 2 -15.87 -1.25 1.68
C ALA A 2 -16.25 0.23 1.72
N SER A 3 -17.08 0.66 0.78
CA SER A 3 -17.59 2.01 0.67
C SER A 3 -18.98 2.13 1.32
N PRO A 4 -19.35 3.30 1.90
CA PRO A 4 -20.69 3.53 2.45
C PRO A 4 -21.83 3.40 1.41
N ASP A 5 -21.53 3.57 0.12
CA ASP A 5 -22.49 3.43 -0.98
C ASP A 5 -22.69 1.98 -1.45
N GLY A 6 -22.14 1.00 -0.73
CA GLY A 6 -22.31 -0.42 -0.99
C GLY A 6 -21.27 -1.02 -1.95
N ARG A 7 -20.34 -0.22 -2.50
CA ARG A 7 -19.24 -0.76 -3.29
C ARG A 7 -18.23 -1.51 -2.41
N LEU A 8 -17.74 -2.64 -2.91
CA LEU A 8 -16.75 -3.48 -2.23
C LEU A 8 -15.60 -3.81 -3.18
N TYR A 9 -14.37 -3.63 -2.70
CA TYR A 9 -13.14 -3.96 -3.40
C TYR A 9 -12.31 -4.89 -2.53
N SER A 10 -11.70 -5.90 -3.16
CA SER A 10 -10.72 -6.78 -2.54
C SER A 10 -9.39 -6.57 -3.25
N VAL A 11 -8.32 -6.44 -2.47
CA VAL A 11 -6.94 -6.49 -2.96
C VAL A 11 -6.47 -7.90 -2.63
N GLY A 12 -6.13 -8.67 -3.67
CA GLY A 12 -5.81 -10.09 -3.55
C GLY A 12 -4.37 -10.37 -3.09
N ASP A 13 -3.51 -9.35 -3.19
CA ASP A 13 -2.07 -9.46 -3.02
C ASP A 13 -1.59 -8.85 -1.69
N GLY A 14 -0.38 -9.21 -1.26
CA GLY A 14 0.26 -8.75 -0.03
C GLY A 14 0.97 -9.87 0.74
N ASP A 15 2.27 -9.73 0.93
CA ASP A 15 3.09 -10.68 1.67
C ASP A 15 2.93 -10.54 3.22
N PRO A 16 3.00 -11.65 4.00
CA PRO A 16 2.92 -11.61 5.45
C PRO A 16 3.89 -10.67 6.16
N GLY A 17 5.03 -10.32 5.54
CA GLY A 17 5.96 -9.32 6.07
C GLY A 17 5.35 -7.93 6.27
N LEU A 18 4.23 -7.61 5.60
CA LEU A 18 3.47 -6.39 5.82
C LEU A 18 2.86 -6.31 7.23
N GLY A 19 2.88 -7.40 8.01
CA GLY A 19 2.52 -7.40 9.43
C GLY A 19 3.53 -6.72 10.36
N THR A 20 4.58 -6.07 9.83
CA THR A 20 5.59 -5.34 10.62
C THR A 20 5.04 -4.06 11.27
N SER A 21 5.59 -3.68 12.43
CA SER A 21 5.18 -2.46 13.15
C SER A 21 5.41 -1.22 12.29
N GLY A 22 4.39 -0.36 12.18
CA GLY A 22 4.41 0.85 11.35
C GLY A 22 3.93 0.67 9.91
N SER A 23 3.68 -0.57 9.46
CA SER A 23 3.14 -0.84 8.12
C SER A 23 1.78 -0.17 7.87
N GLY A 24 0.91 -0.14 8.89
CA GLY A 24 -0.38 0.55 8.81
C GLY A 24 -0.25 2.08 8.68
N ASP A 25 0.77 2.68 9.30
CA ASP A 25 1.06 4.11 9.18
C ASP A 25 1.54 4.46 7.76
N ALA A 26 2.37 3.58 7.16
CA ALA A 26 2.79 3.71 5.77
C ALA A 26 1.59 3.63 4.80
N LEU A 27 0.68 2.68 5.00
CA LEU A 27 -0.57 2.58 4.23
C LEU A 27 -1.45 3.83 4.39
N ALA A 28 -1.66 4.29 5.62
CA ALA A 28 -2.46 5.49 5.89
C ALA A 28 -1.85 6.73 5.21
N GLY A 29 -0.52 6.87 5.26
CA GLY A 29 0.23 7.93 4.57
C GLY A 29 0.06 7.88 3.05
N ALA A 30 0.12 6.69 2.44
CA ALA A 30 -0.09 6.51 1.01
C ALA A 30 -1.51 6.92 0.59
N ILE A 31 -2.53 6.48 1.32
CA ILE A 31 -3.94 6.85 1.07
C ILE A 31 -4.11 8.37 1.19
N ALA A 32 -3.58 8.98 2.26
CA ALA A 32 -3.66 10.42 2.47
C ALA A 32 -2.93 11.22 1.37
N GLY A 33 -1.75 10.76 0.94
CA GLY A 33 -0.99 11.39 -0.14
C GLY A 33 -1.69 11.35 -1.48
N LEU A 34 -2.32 10.22 -1.83
CA LEU A 34 -3.13 10.08 -3.05
C LEU A 34 -4.36 10.99 -3.00
N ALA A 35 -5.06 11.04 -1.87
CA ALA A 35 -6.20 11.94 -1.69
C ALA A 35 -5.79 13.42 -1.79
N ALA A 36 -4.65 13.80 -1.20
CA ALA A 36 -4.10 15.15 -1.30
C ALA A 36 -3.73 15.55 -2.73
N ARG A 37 -3.47 14.58 -3.62
CA ARG A 37 -3.22 14.77 -5.05
C ARG A 37 -4.49 14.78 -5.91
N GLY A 38 -5.67 14.68 -5.30
CA GLY A 38 -6.96 14.82 -5.98
C GLY A 38 -7.69 13.51 -6.28
N ALA A 39 -7.20 12.35 -5.84
CA ALA A 39 -7.98 11.12 -5.90
C ALA A 39 -9.19 11.21 -4.95
N ASP A 40 -10.35 10.70 -5.37
CA ASP A 40 -11.49 10.60 -4.45
C ASP A 40 -11.18 9.64 -3.28
N PRO A 41 -11.84 9.75 -2.12
CA PRO A 41 -11.47 8.97 -0.94
C PRO A 41 -11.50 7.45 -1.13
N LEU A 42 -12.46 6.93 -1.90
CA LEU A 42 -12.55 5.49 -2.15
C LEU A 42 -11.46 5.03 -3.11
N GLN A 43 -11.22 5.81 -4.17
CA GLN A 43 -10.12 5.56 -5.10
C GLN A 43 -8.77 5.60 -4.39
N ALA A 44 -8.52 6.61 -3.56
CA ALA A 44 -7.30 6.73 -2.76
C ALA A 44 -7.11 5.52 -1.82
N ALA A 45 -8.18 5.05 -1.17
CA ALA A 45 -8.14 3.87 -0.31
C ALA A 45 -7.81 2.58 -1.09
N VAL A 46 -8.43 2.38 -2.25
CA VAL A 46 -8.19 1.22 -3.11
C VAL A 46 -6.77 1.24 -3.66
N TRP A 47 -6.34 2.36 -4.25
CA TRP A 47 -5.00 2.51 -4.83
C TRP A 47 -3.90 2.44 -3.77
N GLY A 48 -4.08 3.10 -2.63
CA GLY A 48 -3.11 3.03 -1.53
C GLY A 48 -2.94 1.61 -1.00
N THR A 49 -4.03 0.84 -0.89
CA THR A 49 -3.98 -0.56 -0.47
C THR A 49 -3.29 -1.44 -1.51
N GLN A 50 -3.56 -1.24 -2.81
CA GLN A 50 -2.90 -1.98 -3.88
C GLN A 50 -1.39 -1.69 -3.95
N LEU A 51 -0.99 -0.42 -3.82
CA LEU A 51 0.42 -0.03 -3.79
C LEU A 51 1.14 -0.63 -2.58
N HIS A 52 0.50 -0.62 -1.41
CA HIS A 52 1.05 -1.21 -0.19
C HIS A 52 1.25 -2.73 -0.31
N ALA A 53 0.28 -3.43 -0.91
CA ALA A 53 0.41 -4.85 -1.25
C ALA A 53 1.59 -5.11 -2.20
N SER A 54 1.66 -4.37 -3.32
CA SER A 54 2.75 -4.48 -4.31
C SER A 54 4.12 -4.23 -3.69
N ALA A 55 4.21 -3.22 -2.81
CA ALA A 55 5.45 -2.92 -2.09
C ALA A 55 5.88 -4.10 -1.18
N GLY A 56 4.93 -4.73 -0.49
CA GLY A 56 5.19 -5.93 0.30
C GLY A 56 5.72 -7.09 -0.54
N ASP A 57 5.07 -7.38 -1.68
CA ASP A 57 5.48 -8.47 -2.56
C ASP A 57 6.88 -8.24 -3.14
N ALA A 58 7.19 -7.00 -3.51
CA ALA A 58 8.52 -6.64 -4.01
C ALA A 58 9.61 -6.77 -2.92
N LEU A 59 9.33 -6.34 -1.69
CA LEU A 59 10.26 -6.49 -0.56
C LEU A 59 10.42 -7.96 -0.16
N ALA A 60 9.36 -8.76 -0.25
CA ALA A 60 9.42 -10.19 -0.03
C ALA A 60 10.37 -10.90 -1.01
N GLY A 61 10.44 -10.41 -2.25
CA GLY A 61 11.37 -10.90 -3.27
C GLY A 61 12.83 -10.49 -3.08
N SER A 62 13.10 -9.34 -2.45
CA SER A 62 14.46 -8.78 -2.33
C SER A 62 15.09 -8.96 -0.95
N VAL A 63 14.32 -8.81 0.13
CA VAL A 63 14.77 -8.96 1.53
C VAL A 63 14.39 -10.35 2.04
N GLY A 64 13.21 -10.83 1.66
CA GLY A 64 12.58 -12.04 2.16
C GLY A 64 11.21 -11.74 2.76
N ARG A 65 10.39 -12.78 2.92
CA ARG A 65 8.98 -12.68 3.37
C ARG A 65 8.80 -12.10 4.79
N LEU A 66 9.87 -11.95 5.54
CA LEU A 66 9.89 -11.35 6.88
C LEU A 66 11.20 -10.59 7.04
N GLY A 67 11.17 -9.51 7.82
CA GLY A 67 12.38 -8.80 8.27
C GLY A 67 12.61 -7.41 7.67
N TYR A 68 11.83 -7.02 6.66
CA TYR A 68 11.83 -5.63 6.18
C TYR A 68 11.07 -4.70 7.15
N LEU A 69 11.51 -3.45 7.17
CA LEU A 69 11.03 -2.39 8.04
C LEU A 69 9.90 -1.59 7.39
N ALA A 70 9.09 -0.91 8.21
CA ALA A 70 8.07 0.00 7.70
C ALA A 70 8.65 1.15 6.86
N SER A 71 9.87 1.61 7.15
CA SER A 71 10.56 2.61 6.32
C SER A 71 10.86 2.09 4.91
N GLU A 72 11.21 0.81 4.78
CA GLU A 72 11.45 0.19 3.46
C GLU A 72 10.14 0.02 2.67
N ILE A 73 9.01 -0.16 3.36
CA ILE A 73 7.68 -0.10 2.72
C ILE A 73 7.43 1.28 2.12
N VAL A 74 7.77 2.36 2.84
CA VAL A 74 7.62 3.74 2.34
C VAL A 74 8.49 4.00 1.11
N ASP A 75 9.77 3.59 1.16
CA ASP A 75 10.68 3.73 0.02
C ASP A 75 10.20 2.90 -1.18
N ARG A 76 9.60 1.73 -0.93
CA ARG A 76 9.09 0.90 -2.02
C ARG A 76 7.78 1.43 -2.60
N LEU A 77 6.89 1.99 -1.78
CA LEU A 77 5.63 2.60 -2.22
C LEU A 77 5.84 3.68 -3.28
N THR A 78 6.84 4.55 -3.10
CA THR A 78 7.17 5.61 -4.07
C THR A 78 7.71 5.01 -5.37
N ALA A 79 8.59 4.01 -5.29
CA ALA A 79 9.10 3.31 -6.47
C ALA A 79 8.01 2.59 -7.28
N GLU A 80 7.05 1.94 -6.60
CA GLU A 80 5.88 1.31 -7.26
C GLU A 80 4.99 2.35 -7.95
N LEU A 81 4.77 3.51 -7.30
CA LEU A 81 3.99 4.59 -7.90
C LEU A 81 4.67 5.19 -9.13
N ASP A 82 5.99 5.38 -9.08
CA ASP A 82 6.77 5.90 -10.21
C ASP A 82 6.73 4.95 -11.41
N ALA A 83 6.69 3.63 -11.18
CA ALA A 83 6.59 2.63 -12.25
C ALA A 83 5.24 2.63 -13.00
N LEU A 84 4.22 3.32 -12.45
CA LEU A 84 2.89 3.46 -13.05
C LEU A 84 2.69 4.78 -13.81
N SER A 85 3.69 5.67 -13.80
CA SER A 85 3.66 7.00 -14.43
C SER A 85 4.25 6.97 -15.84
#